data_AF-A0A4Q9HHI8-F1
#
_entry.id   AF-A0A4Q9HHI8-F1
#
_cell.length_a   1.000
_cell.length_b   1.000
_cell.length_c   1.000
_cell.angle_alpha   90.00
_cell.angle_beta   90.00
_cell.angle_gamma   90.00
#
_symmetry.space_group_name_H-M   'P 1'
#
loop_
_entity.id
_entity.type
_entity.pdbx_description
1 polymer ?
#
loop_
_entity_poly.entity_id
_entity_poly.type
_entity_poly.pdbx_seq_one_letter_code
_entity_poly.pdbx_strand_id
1 'polypeptide(L)'
;MDYDQIVDDVVKAAFIAWNSGRKETLIELVSDDIIFIHNGEKADIIAFSDQLFFGETSAKFTEIHKAENAGKTVFATLEEKWKC
;
A
#
# COMPACT_ATOMS: atom_id res chain seq x y z
N MET A 1 25.15 -2.40 -1.92
CA MET A 1 23.77 -2.05 -1.50
C MET A 1 23.02 -3.35 -1.44
N ASP A 2 22.41 -3.68 -0.30
CA ASP A 2 21.71 -4.95 -0.10
C ASP A 2 20.34 -4.90 -0.79
N TYR A 3 19.99 -5.93 -1.57
CA TYR A 3 18.76 -5.95 -2.38
C TYR A 3 17.51 -6.01 -1.48
N ASP A 4 17.58 -6.73 -0.37
CA ASP A 4 16.46 -6.87 0.57
C ASP A 4 16.16 -5.54 1.27
N GLN A 5 17.19 -4.73 1.54
CA GLN A 5 17.05 -3.40 2.11
C GLN A 5 16.33 -2.43 1.15
N ILE A 6 16.61 -2.51 -0.16
CA ILE A 6 15.94 -1.68 -1.17
C ILE A 6 14.45 -2.04 -1.27
N VAL A 7 14.11 -3.33 -1.27
CA VAL A 7 12.71 -3.78 -1.33
C VAL A 7 11.94 -3.27 -0.12
N ASP A 8 12.54 -3.36 1.07
CA ASP A 8 11.93 -2.86 2.30
C ASP A 8 11.69 -1.35 2.29
N ASP A 9 12.63 -0.58 1.75
CA ASP A 9 12.52 0.87 1.69
C ASP A 9 11.46 1.32 0.66
N VAL A 10 11.34 0.62 -0.47
CA VAL A 10 10.29 0.87 -1.48
C VAL A 10 8.90 0.57 -0.92
N VAL A 11 8.74 -0.57 -0.24
CA VAL A 11 7.44 -0.93 0.37
C VAL A 11 7.04 0.09 1.44
N LYS A 12 7.98 0.48 2.32
CA LYS A 12 7.73 1.55 3.30
C LYS A 12 7.36 2.88 2.64
N ALA A 13 8.06 3.26 1.56
CA ALA A 13 7.77 4.49 0.83
C ALA A 13 6.35 4.48 0.25
N ALA A 14 5.90 3.33 -0.29
CA ALA A 14 4.54 3.18 -0.81
C ALA A 14 3.48 3.35 0.29
N PHE A 15 3.69 2.73 1.47
CA PHE A 15 2.81 2.92 2.63
C PHE A 15 2.76 4.37 3.13
N ILE A 16 3.90 5.06 3.15
CA ILE A 16 3.97 6.48 3.52
C ILE A 16 3.22 7.33 2.49
N ALA A 17 3.39 7.06 1.20
CA ALA A 17 2.70 7.77 0.13
C ALA A 17 1.18 7.61 0.25
N TRP A 18 0.71 6.39 0.52
CA TRP A 18 -0.69 6.10 0.84
C TRP A 18 -1.21 6.93 2.02
N ASN A 19 -0.55 6.82 3.18
CA ASN A 19 -0.99 7.48 4.41
C ASN A 19 -0.93 9.02 4.33
N SER A 20 -0.05 9.56 3.48
CA SER A 20 0.19 11.00 3.38
C SER A 20 -0.58 11.67 2.25
N GLY A 21 -1.47 10.96 1.55
CA GLY A 21 -2.24 11.55 0.45
C GLY A 21 -1.41 11.79 -0.83
N ARG A 22 -0.23 11.20 -0.97
CA ARG A 22 0.70 11.47 -2.08
C ARG A 22 0.48 10.52 -3.24
N LYS A 23 -0.61 10.73 -3.97
CA LYS A 23 -1.05 9.88 -5.09
C LYS A 23 0.03 9.65 -6.16
N GLU A 24 0.65 10.73 -6.64
CA GLU A 24 1.66 10.64 -7.71
C GLU A 24 2.85 9.76 -7.30
N THR A 25 3.34 9.94 -6.06
CA THR A 25 4.42 9.12 -5.50
C THR A 25 4.01 7.66 -5.36
N LEU A 26 2.76 7.36 -5.02
CA LEU A 26 2.28 5.97 -4.96
C LEU A 26 2.31 5.32 -6.35
N ILE A 27 1.84 6.04 -7.39
CA ILE A 27 1.83 5.54 -8.77
C ILE A 27 3.26 5.23 -9.24
N GLU A 28 4.22 6.09 -8.93
CA GLU A 28 5.64 5.85 -9.30
C GLU A 28 6.28 4.65 -8.59
N LEU A 29 5.79 4.30 -7.40
CA LEU A 29 6.32 3.19 -6.59
C LEU A 29 5.65 1.84 -6.90
N VAL A 30 4.54 1.85 -7.64
CA VAL A 30 3.78 0.66 -8.02
C VAL A 30 4.16 0.28 -9.45
N SER A 31 4.48 -1.00 -9.65
CA SER A 31 4.73 -1.54 -11.00
C SER A 31 3.44 -1.62 -11.80
N ASP A 32 3.51 -1.39 -13.12
CA ASP A 32 2.39 -1.59 -14.05
C ASP A 32 1.84 -3.03 -14.02
N ASP A 33 2.70 -4.01 -13.70
CA ASP A 33 2.36 -5.43 -13.61
C ASP A 33 1.86 -5.85 -12.20
N ILE A 34 1.51 -4.90 -11.34
CA ILE A 34 1.07 -5.22 -9.99
C ILE A 34 -0.20 -6.09 -9.99
N ILE A 35 -0.20 -7.13 -9.15
CA ILE A 35 -1.40 -7.91 -8.87
C ILE A 35 -1.92 -7.47 -7.51
N PHE A 36 -3.02 -6.72 -7.53
CA PHE A 36 -3.73 -6.34 -6.31
C PHE A 36 -4.99 -7.19 -6.15
N ILE A 37 -5.20 -7.74 -4.95
CA ILE A 37 -6.32 -8.61 -4.62
C ILE A 37 -7.08 -7.98 -3.46
N HIS A 38 -8.36 -7.71 -3.65
CA HIS A 38 -9.28 -7.21 -2.63
C HIS A 38 -10.48 -8.14 -2.55
N ASN A 39 -10.83 -8.60 -1.33
CA ASN A 39 -11.92 -9.55 -1.09
C ASN A 39 -11.88 -10.82 -1.96
N GLY A 40 -10.68 -11.31 -2.28
CA GLY A 40 -10.47 -12.51 -3.08
C GLY A 40 -10.52 -12.31 -4.60
N GLU A 41 -10.81 -11.09 -5.06
CA GLU A 41 -10.86 -10.74 -6.48
C GLU A 41 -9.72 -9.81 -6.87
N LYS A 42 -9.27 -9.88 -8.12
CA LYS A 42 -8.31 -8.93 -8.65
C LYS A 42 -8.98 -7.56 -8.75
N ALA A 43 -8.32 -6.54 -8.24
CA ALA A 43 -8.78 -5.17 -8.26
C ALA A 43 -7.65 -4.25 -8.72
N ASP A 44 -8.01 -3.02 -9.11
CA ASP A 44 -7.05 -1.98 -9.43
C ASP A 44 -6.63 -1.27 -8.13
N ILE A 45 -5.34 -1.32 -7.82
CA ILE A 45 -4.78 -0.72 -6.61
C ILE A 45 -4.94 0.80 -6.60
N ILE A 46 -4.80 1.47 -7.75
CA ILE A 46 -4.90 2.93 -7.84
C ILE A 46 -6.36 3.35 -7.68
N ALA A 47 -7.29 2.67 -8.33
CA ALA A 47 -8.73 2.95 -8.15
C ALA A 47 -9.19 2.71 -6.70
N PHE A 48 -8.70 1.63 -6.07
CA PHE A 48 -8.96 1.36 -4.66
C PHE A 48 -8.38 2.47 -3.76
N SER A 49 -7.15 2.90 -4.05
CA SER A 49 -6.46 3.96 -3.31
C SER A 49 -7.16 5.31 -3.41
N ASP A 50 -7.65 5.64 -4.61
CA ASP A 50 -8.40 6.86 -4.89
C ASP A 50 -9.67 6.96 -4.05
N GLN A 51 -10.39 5.86 -3.88
CA GLN A 51 -11.61 5.82 -3.08
C GLN A 51 -11.30 5.88 -1.57
N LEU A 52 -10.32 5.09 -1.12
CA LEU A 52 -10.13 4.82 0.30
C LEU A 52 -9.16 5.78 1.02
N PHE A 53 -8.07 6.16 0.36
CA PHE A 53 -7.01 7.00 0.95
C PHE A 53 -7.07 8.44 0.45
N PHE A 54 -7.42 8.64 -0.83
CA PHE A 54 -7.46 9.97 -1.44
C PHE A 54 -8.87 10.53 -1.59
N GLY A 55 -9.89 9.75 -1.19
CA GLY A 55 -11.30 10.07 -1.35
C GLY A 55 -12.01 10.44 -0.04
N GLU A 56 -13.27 10.02 0.05
CA GLU A 56 -14.17 10.36 1.15
C GLU A 56 -13.91 9.55 2.42
N THR A 57 -13.19 8.44 2.32
CA THR A 57 -12.77 7.66 3.48
C THR A 57 -11.43 8.19 4.01
N SER A 58 -11.30 8.23 5.34
CA SER A 58 -10.02 8.48 6.01
C SER A 58 -9.43 7.12 6.39
N ALA A 59 -8.57 6.57 5.53
CA ALA A 59 -7.83 5.36 5.80
C ALA A 59 -6.40 5.65 6.28
N LYS A 60 -5.91 4.89 7.25
CA LYS A 60 -4.50 4.90 7.69
C LYS A 60 -4.01 3.48 7.96
N PHE A 61 -2.77 3.20 7.61
CA PHE A 61 -2.08 1.99 8.08
C PHE A 61 -1.56 2.21 9.51
N THR A 62 -1.91 1.31 10.43
CA THR A 62 -1.56 1.41 11.86
C THR A 62 -0.39 0.51 12.24
N GLU A 63 -0.22 -0.62 11.57
CA GLU A 63 0.86 -1.56 11.80
C GLU A 63 1.33 -2.17 10.49
N ILE A 64 2.63 -2.46 10.38
CA ILE A 64 3.22 -3.14 9.22
C ILE A 64 4.11 -4.27 9.75
N HIS A 65 3.75 -5.51 9.43
CA HIS A 65 4.44 -6.72 9.85
C HIS A 65 5.10 -7.38 8.63
N LYS A 66 6.38 -7.74 8.76
CA LYS A 66 7.07 -8.52 7.73
C LYS A 66 6.98 -10.00 8.09
N ALA A 67 6.68 -10.84 7.12
CA ALA A 67 6.84 -12.28 7.28
C ALA A 67 8.02 -12.77 6.45
N GLU A 68 8.96 -13.43 7.12
CA GLU A 68 10.11 -14.08 6.50
C GLU A 68 9.71 -15.47 5.97
N ASN A 69 8.76 -15.51 5.03
CA ASN A 69 8.45 -16.73 4.27
C ASN A 69 8.85 -16.50 2.81
N ALA A 70 9.91 -17.18 2.37
CA ALA A 70 10.43 -17.16 1.00
C ALA A 70 10.71 -15.76 0.41
N GLY A 71 10.87 -14.76 1.27
CA GLY A 71 11.15 -13.36 0.93
C GLY A 71 9.93 -12.61 0.40
N LYS A 72 9.72 -11.40 0.93
CA LYS A 72 8.92 -10.31 0.33
C LYS A 72 7.40 -10.31 0.59
N THR A 73 6.91 -10.88 1.69
CA THR A 73 5.52 -10.64 2.12
C THR A 73 5.47 -9.61 3.25
N VAL A 74 4.71 -8.54 3.02
CA VAL A 74 4.44 -7.50 4.02
C VAL A 74 2.95 -7.46 4.29
N PHE A 75 2.60 -7.54 5.57
CA PHE A 75 1.25 -7.39 6.07
C PHE A 75 1.10 -5.99 6.64
N ALA A 76 -0.04 -5.35 6.43
CA ALA A 76 -0.35 -4.09 7.08
C ALA A 76 -1.76 -4.11 7.62
N THR A 77 -1.94 -3.52 8.81
CA THR A 77 -3.25 -3.33 9.42
C THR A 77 -3.81 -1.99 8.96
N LEU A 78 -5.02 -2.03 8.40
CA LEU A 78 -5.73 -0.86 7.89
C LEU A 78 -6.82 -0.46 8.89
N GLU A 79 -6.82 0.82 9.29
CA GLU A 79 -7.92 1.44 10.03
C GLU A 79 -8.60 2.45 9.11
N GLU A 80 -9.91 2.28 8.87
CA GLU A 80 -10.71 3.20 8.06
C GLU A 80 -11.78 3.92 8.89
N LYS A 81 -11.99 5.20 8.61
CA LYS A 81 -13.10 6.00 9.15
C LYS A 81 -13.83 6.72 8.02
N TRP A 82 -15.13 6.57 7.98
CA TRP A 82 -16.00 7.30 7.05
C TRP A 82 -16.02 8.77 7.44
N LYS A 83 -15.72 9.69 6.51
CA LYS A 83 -15.90 11.12 6.75
C LYS A 83 -17.40 11.39 6.60
N CYS A 84 -18.08 11.62 7.72
CA CYS A 84 -19.48 12.05 7.76
C CYS A 84 -19.64 13.47 7.19
#